data_AF-A0A6I7QZD8-F1
#
_entry.id   AF-A0A6I7QZD8-F1
#
_cell.length_a   1.000
_cell.length_b   1.000
_cell.length_c   1.000
_cell.angle_alpha   90.00
_cell.angle_beta   90.00
_cell.angle_gamma   90.00
#
_symmetry.space_group_name_H-M   'P 1'
#
loop_
_entity.id
_entity.type
_entity.pdbx_description
1 polymer ?
#
loop_
_entity_poly.entity_id
_entity_poly.type
_entity_poly.pdbx_seq_one_letter_code
_entity_poly.pdbx_strand_id
1 'polypeptide(L)'
;MKYFLLLLSLVLSPIFALNLYAEDVRDLLIYNSDKELIAYIKDNKLHSSENKILYNAVGKIIFTGDNDRRRNMKWMVQIPNFTGSRSGKLTRPNSSGADYTTHRSGFFYGDRIMEFNANLMLRLIQEEDSLWFKKGLSEEKIGFGISSAEEIPVTHLVMAFQFIKDYEVLDAFVKGQIAEWKPEAKSSMGSGTIRPLWEGARDEFIWDGQVLKKRWSAGDQEWTFDGTILRNTWTGSEDEYEWDGNILKKRWGMSGEEYEWDGRTMRRRFDSRYQYSKSGNVIRRDFTSADRDEWEIQGDIPIPVIMLVIFRIAK
;
A
#
# COMPACT_ATOMS: atom_id res chain seq x y z
N MET A 1 9.76 -18.66 77.04
CA MET A 1 10.31 -19.91 76.46
C MET A 1 9.11 -20.73 76.00
N LYS A 2 8.85 -21.13 74.76
CA LYS A 2 9.56 -21.14 73.48
C LYS A 2 8.47 -21.31 72.39
N TYR A 3 8.61 -20.56 71.30
CA TYR A 3 8.18 -20.82 69.92
C TYR A 3 6.85 -21.52 69.63
N PHE A 4 5.87 -20.73 69.16
CA PHE A 4 4.85 -21.16 68.20
C PHE A 4 5.16 -20.45 66.88
N LEU A 5 6.07 -21.05 66.11
CA LEU A 5 6.55 -20.55 64.82
C LEU A 5 5.72 -21.18 63.69
N LEU A 6 4.99 -20.30 63.01
CA LEU A 6 4.63 -20.33 61.59
C LEU A 6 5.21 -21.50 60.78
N LEU A 7 4.31 -22.41 60.39
CA LEU A 7 4.46 -23.28 59.23
C LEU A 7 3.29 -22.99 58.28
N LEU A 8 3.26 -21.76 57.77
CA LEU A 8 2.55 -21.45 56.53
C LEU A 8 3.51 -21.87 55.41
N SER A 9 3.31 -23.08 54.90
CA SER A 9 3.99 -23.60 53.73
C SER A 9 3.69 -22.73 52.51
N LEU A 10 4.53 -21.71 52.30
CA LEU A 10 4.72 -21.05 51.02
C LEU A 10 5.26 -22.08 50.03
N VAL A 11 4.35 -22.83 49.40
CA VAL A 11 4.58 -23.36 48.07
C VAL A 11 4.45 -22.16 47.12
N LEU A 12 5.44 -21.27 47.18
CA LEU A 12 5.68 -20.31 46.10
C LEU A 12 6.17 -21.15 44.93
N SER A 13 5.24 -21.41 44.01
CA SER A 13 5.55 -21.86 42.66
C SER A 13 6.75 -21.07 42.12
N PRO A 14 7.78 -21.73 41.55
CA PRO A 14 8.92 -21.05 40.94
C PRO A 14 8.52 -20.17 39.74
N ILE A 15 7.24 -20.15 39.34
CA ILE A 15 6.72 -19.29 38.26
C ILE A 15 6.62 -17.82 38.72
N PHE A 16 6.57 -17.52 40.03
CA PHE A 16 6.47 -16.14 40.52
C PHE A 16 7.81 -15.45 40.83
N ALA A 17 8.93 -16.16 40.75
CA ALA A 17 10.25 -15.61 41.08
C ALA A 17 10.94 -14.85 39.93
N LEU A 18 10.27 -14.65 38.79
CA LEU A 18 10.75 -13.82 37.68
C LEU A 18 10.32 -12.34 37.78
N ASN A 19 9.63 -11.95 38.87
CA ASN A 19 8.84 -10.72 38.89
C ASN A 19 9.43 -9.54 39.70
N LEU A 20 10.71 -9.54 40.10
CA LEU A 20 11.16 -8.55 41.09
C LEU A 20 12.56 -7.96 40.93
N TYR A 21 13.18 -8.03 39.75
CA TYR A 21 14.39 -7.25 39.48
C TYR A 21 14.33 -6.59 38.09
N ALA A 22 14.15 -5.26 38.11
CA ALA A 22 14.18 -4.29 37.01
C ALA A 22 13.00 -4.41 36.02
N GLU A 23 11.87 -3.71 36.19
CA GLU A 23 11.74 -2.24 36.09
C GLU A 23 12.39 -1.62 34.83
N ASP A 24 12.67 -2.45 33.83
CA ASP A 24 12.78 -1.97 32.46
C ASP A 24 11.36 -2.00 31.88
N VAL A 25 10.63 -0.90 32.03
CA VAL A 25 9.23 -0.78 31.59
C VAL A 25 9.23 -0.93 30.07
N ARG A 26 8.98 -2.16 29.61
CA ARG A 26 8.83 -2.50 28.20
C ARG A 26 7.36 -2.33 27.87
N ASP A 27 7.09 -1.52 26.85
CA ASP A 27 5.72 -1.21 26.44
C ASP A 27 5.03 -2.44 25.83
N LEU A 28 5.78 -3.29 25.12
CA LEU A 28 5.25 -4.52 24.51
C LEU A 28 6.36 -5.55 24.32
N LEU A 29 6.18 -6.76 24.82
CA LEU A 29 7.01 -7.93 24.53
C LEU A 29 6.35 -8.74 23.41
N ILE A 30 7.10 -9.23 22.43
CA ILE A 30 6.58 -9.99 21.28
C ILE A 30 7.24 -11.37 21.27
N TYR A 31 6.40 -12.40 21.34
CA TYR A 31 6.79 -13.80 21.37
C TYR A 31 6.31 -14.55 20.12
N ASN A 32 7.08 -15.57 19.69
CA ASN A 32 6.61 -16.54 18.69
C ASN A 32 5.64 -17.56 19.31
N SER A 33 5.15 -18.51 18.50
CA SER A 33 4.28 -19.61 18.93
C SER A 33 4.92 -20.52 20.00
N ASP A 34 6.25 -20.61 20.00
CA ASP A 34 7.04 -21.43 20.92
C ASP A 34 7.38 -20.70 22.24
N LYS A 35 6.82 -19.50 22.42
CA LYS A 35 7.02 -18.62 23.59
C LYS A 35 8.45 -18.07 23.73
N GLU A 36 9.20 -18.02 22.64
CA GLU A 36 10.50 -17.36 22.60
C GLU A 36 10.33 -15.87 22.31
N LEU A 37 11.04 -15.02 23.06
CA LEU A 37 11.03 -13.57 22.85
C LEU A 37 11.79 -13.24 21.55
N ILE A 38 11.08 -12.68 20.58
CA ILE A 38 11.64 -12.36 19.26
C ILE A 38 11.84 -10.85 19.03
N ALA A 39 11.05 -10.02 19.73
CA ALA A 39 11.19 -8.57 19.71
C ALA A 39 10.55 -7.94 20.95
N TYR A 40 10.84 -6.67 21.20
CA TYR A 40 10.16 -5.88 22.22
C TYR A 40 10.13 -4.40 21.85
N ILE A 41 9.18 -3.66 22.41
CA ILE A 41 9.07 -2.22 22.28
C ILE A 41 9.40 -1.59 23.62
N LYS A 42 10.26 -0.58 23.58
CA LYS A 42 10.66 0.24 24.73
C LYS A 42 10.92 1.66 24.24
N ASP A 43 10.42 2.66 24.96
CA ASP A 43 10.63 4.08 24.64
C ASP A 43 10.25 4.43 23.19
N ASN A 44 9.12 3.87 22.69
CA ASN A 44 8.67 3.99 21.30
C ASN A 44 9.62 3.42 20.24
N LYS A 45 10.55 2.54 20.61
CA LYS A 45 11.47 1.86 19.70
C LYS A 45 11.22 0.36 19.72
N LEU A 46 11.13 -0.25 18.54
CA LEU A 46 11.12 -1.70 18.41
C LEU A 46 12.55 -2.21 18.35
N HIS A 47 12.89 -3.09 19.29
CA HIS A 47 14.14 -3.83 19.36
C HIS A 47 13.92 -5.28 18.92
N SER A 48 14.90 -5.85 18.22
CA SER A 48 15.05 -7.31 18.09
C SER A 48 15.40 -7.95 19.44
N SER A 49 15.34 -9.28 19.52
CA SER A 49 15.84 -10.06 20.68
C SER A 49 17.32 -9.78 21.01
N GLU A 50 18.12 -9.39 20.02
CA GLU A 50 19.53 -8.99 20.18
C GLU A 50 19.71 -7.51 20.55
N ASN A 51 18.63 -6.82 20.96
CA ASN A 51 18.62 -5.40 21.33
C ASN A 51 18.96 -4.40 20.19
N LYS A 52 19.05 -4.85 18.93
CA LYS A 52 19.15 -3.95 17.77
C LYS A 52 17.83 -3.22 17.53
N ILE A 53 17.88 -1.89 17.41
CA ILE A 53 16.72 -1.06 17.06
C ILE A 53 16.36 -1.27 15.58
N LEU A 54 15.15 -1.77 15.35
CA LEU A 54 14.60 -2.05 14.02
C LEU A 54 13.73 -0.89 13.53
N TYR A 55 12.90 -0.33 14.42
CA TYR A 55 12.05 0.83 14.11
C TYR A 55 11.97 1.78 15.30
N ASN A 56 11.69 3.04 15.02
CA ASN A 56 11.46 4.10 15.99
C ASN A 56 10.16 4.84 15.63
N ALA A 57 9.34 5.20 16.61
CA ALA A 57 8.13 5.98 16.41
C ALA A 57 8.25 7.39 17.01
N VAL A 58 8.00 8.41 16.20
CA VAL A 58 7.91 9.81 16.65
C VAL A 58 6.54 10.36 16.24
N GLY A 59 5.68 10.61 17.23
CA GLY A 59 4.29 10.98 16.98
C GLY A 59 3.54 9.91 16.20
N LYS A 60 3.06 10.25 14.99
CA LYS A 60 2.34 9.33 14.09
C LYS A 60 3.19 8.79 12.95
N ILE A 61 4.52 8.89 13.06
CA ILE A 61 5.45 8.46 12.01
C ILE A 61 6.34 7.36 12.55
N ILE A 62 6.52 6.30 11.78
CA ILE A 62 7.45 5.21 12.08
C ILE A 62 8.63 5.30 11.14
N PHE A 63 9.82 5.18 11.68
CA PHE A 63 11.10 5.25 11.00
C PHE A 63 11.81 3.90 11.08
N THR A 64 12.67 3.61 10.11
CA THR A 64 13.56 2.45 10.15
C THR A 64 14.84 2.79 10.91
N GLY A 65 15.23 1.94 11.87
CA GLY A 65 16.36 2.15 12.75
C GLY A 65 16.13 3.25 13.79
N ASP A 66 17.23 3.78 14.34
CA ASP A 66 17.24 4.69 15.50
C ASP A 66 17.31 6.19 15.13
N ASN A 67 16.82 6.60 13.96
CA ASN A 67 16.81 8.02 13.63
C ASN A 67 15.56 8.43 12.86
N ASP A 68 15.19 9.69 13.04
CA ASP A 68 13.95 10.31 12.57
C ASP A 68 14.14 11.13 11.29
N ARG A 69 15.22 10.88 10.54
CA ARG A 69 15.45 11.57 9.26
C ARG A 69 14.39 11.17 8.25
N ARG A 70 13.94 12.13 7.44
CA ARG A 70 12.91 11.92 6.39
C ARG A 70 13.15 10.69 5.51
N ARG A 71 14.40 10.44 5.09
CA ARG A 71 14.77 9.27 4.27
C ARG A 71 14.51 7.91 4.93
N ASN A 72 14.41 7.89 6.25
CA ASN A 72 14.16 6.70 7.05
C ASN A 72 12.70 6.56 7.47
N MET A 73 11.83 7.51 7.09
CA MET A 73 10.39 7.36 7.30
C MET A 73 9.90 6.12 6.56
N LYS A 74 9.33 5.20 7.32
CA LYS A 74 8.73 3.98 6.81
C LYS A 74 7.24 4.15 6.62
N TRP A 75 6.56 4.68 7.64
CA TRP A 75 5.11 4.78 7.68
C TRP A 75 4.62 6.09 8.27
N MET A 76 3.51 6.60 7.74
CA MET A 76 2.64 7.56 8.40
C MET A 76 1.36 6.85 8.86
N VAL A 77 1.03 7.02 10.13
CA VAL A 77 -0.04 6.29 10.82
C VAL A 77 -1.26 7.18 10.98
N GLN A 78 -2.32 6.88 10.23
CA GLN A 78 -3.61 7.58 10.28
C GLN A 78 -4.70 6.64 10.76
N ILE A 79 -4.49 6.07 11.95
CA ILE A 79 -5.40 5.08 12.55
C ILE A 79 -5.98 5.70 13.83
N PRO A 80 -7.29 6.02 13.88
CA PRO A 80 -7.89 6.69 15.02
C PRO A 80 -8.10 5.75 16.21
N ASN A 81 -8.52 4.52 15.94
CA ASN A 81 -8.69 3.45 16.92
C ASN A 81 -8.51 2.13 16.16
N PHE A 82 -7.55 1.31 16.58
CA PHE A 82 -7.21 0.06 15.91
C PHE A 82 -8.29 -1.02 16.03
N THR A 83 -8.96 -1.11 17.18
CA THR A 83 -10.04 -2.09 17.44
C THR A 83 -11.42 -1.59 17.01
N GLY A 84 -11.51 -0.30 16.66
CA GLY A 84 -12.76 0.35 16.26
C GLY A 84 -13.30 -0.09 14.90
N SER A 85 -14.55 0.32 14.64
CA SER A 85 -15.23 0.12 13.34
C SER A 85 -14.80 1.13 12.28
N ARG A 86 -14.10 2.21 12.65
CA ARG A 86 -13.58 3.19 11.69
C ARG A 86 -12.29 2.67 11.09
N SER A 87 -12.19 2.75 9.77
CA SER A 87 -10.97 2.36 9.08
C SER A 87 -9.83 3.36 9.34
N GLY A 88 -8.63 2.85 9.62
CA GLY A 88 -7.41 3.64 9.67
C GLY A 88 -6.51 3.37 8.46
N LYS A 89 -5.59 4.28 8.14
CA LYS A 89 -4.68 4.15 7.00
C LYS A 89 -3.22 4.12 7.43
N LEU A 90 -2.43 3.33 6.73
CA LEU A 90 -0.98 3.26 6.85
C LEU A 90 -0.38 3.57 5.48
N THR A 91 0.34 4.67 5.37
CA THR A 91 0.85 5.20 4.10
C THR A 91 2.36 5.35 4.12
N ARG A 92 3.03 5.01 3.01
CA ARG A 92 4.42 5.42 2.80
C ARG A 92 4.54 6.93 2.59
N PRO A 93 5.70 7.53 2.89
CA PRO A 93 5.98 8.91 2.52
C PRO A 93 5.80 9.12 1.01
N ASN A 94 5.10 10.19 0.65
CA ASN A 94 4.80 10.55 -0.74
C ASN A 94 3.89 9.54 -1.51
N SER A 95 3.27 8.56 -0.84
CA SER A 95 2.26 7.70 -1.45
C SER A 95 0.95 8.46 -1.65
N SER A 96 0.25 8.21 -2.77
CA SER A 96 -1.09 8.74 -3.05
C SER A 96 -2.21 7.98 -2.33
N GLY A 97 -1.94 6.76 -1.87
CA GLY A 97 -2.92 5.90 -1.20
C GLY A 97 -2.32 5.13 -0.02
N ALA A 98 -3.18 4.48 0.76
CA ALA A 98 -2.74 3.59 1.83
C ALA A 98 -2.17 2.29 1.25
N ASP A 99 -0.97 1.94 1.72
CA ASP A 99 -0.40 0.61 1.49
C ASP A 99 -1.16 -0.43 2.31
N TYR A 100 -1.63 -0.04 3.49
CA TYR A 100 -2.47 -0.87 4.33
C TYR A 100 -3.61 -0.06 4.94
N THR A 101 -4.76 -0.69 5.05
CA THR A 101 -5.91 -0.20 5.80
C THR A 101 -6.07 -1.03 7.07
N THR A 102 -6.56 -0.43 8.14
CA THR A 102 -6.89 -1.14 9.38
C THR A 102 -8.38 -1.06 9.66
N HIS A 103 -8.98 -2.13 10.19
CA HIS A 103 -10.38 -2.16 10.60
C HIS A 103 -10.64 -3.35 11.52
N ARG A 104 -11.35 -3.15 12.64
CA ARG A 104 -11.69 -4.22 13.61
C ARG A 104 -10.48 -5.10 13.96
N SER A 105 -9.38 -4.45 14.32
CA SER A 105 -8.12 -5.08 14.70
C SER A 105 -7.38 -5.86 13.61
N GLY A 106 -7.82 -5.76 12.35
CA GLY A 106 -7.14 -6.34 11.19
C GLY A 106 -6.28 -5.33 10.46
N PHE A 107 -5.14 -5.77 9.96
CA PHE A 107 -4.39 -5.12 8.89
C PHE A 107 -4.80 -5.72 7.55
N PHE A 108 -5.21 -4.87 6.62
CA PHE A 108 -5.61 -5.22 5.27
C PHE A 108 -4.66 -4.57 4.29
N TYR A 109 -4.32 -5.26 3.21
CA TYR A 109 -3.55 -4.63 2.15
C TYR A 109 -4.42 -3.69 1.29
N GLY A 110 -3.84 -2.56 0.89
CA GLY A 110 -4.42 -1.58 -0.01
C GLY A 110 -5.30 -0.52 0.66
N ASP A 111 -5.78 0.42 -0.16
CA ASP A 111 -6.53 1.62 0.27
C ASP A 111 -8.05 1.40 0.39
N ARG A 112 -8.55 0.22 -0.04
CA ARG A 112 -9.97 -0.14 0.02
C ARG A 112 -10.13 -1.53 0.61
N ILE A 113 -11.07 -1.66 1.55
CA ILE A 113 -11.55 -2.94 2.05
C ILE A 113 -12.68 -3.40 1.12
N MET A 114 -12.34 -3.82 -0.10
CA MET A 114 -13.36 -4.30 -1.05
C MET A 114 -13.85 -5.71 -0.68
N GLU A 115 -12.95 -6.53 -0.12
CA GLU A 115 -13.26 -7.87 0.37
C GLU A 115 -12.59 -8.09 1.73
N PHE A 116 -13.39 -8.16 2.80
CA PHE A 116 -12.93 -8.30 4.19
C PHE A 116 -12.04 -9.51 4.46
N ASN A 117 -12.03 -10.49 3.57
CA ASN A 117 -11.31 -11.74 3.77
C ASN A 117 -10.09 -11.82 2.85
N ALA A 118 -10.25 -11.50 1.56
CA ALA A 118 -9.17 -11.66 0.59
C ALA A 118 -7.95 -10.76 0.87
N ASN A 119 -8.12 -9.63 1.58
CA ASN A 119 -7.04 -8.68 1.82
C ASN A 119 -6.50 -8.73 3.26
N LEU A 120 -7.03 -9.61 4.13
CA LEU A 120 -6.65 -9.66 5.55
C LEU A 120 -5.25 -10.28 5.71
N MET A 121 -4.33 -9.48 6.23
CA MET A 121 -2.92 -9.83 6.39
C MET A 121 -2.63 -10.43 7.76
N LEU A 122 -3.02 -9.68 8.78
CA LEU A 122 -2.75 -9.98 10.18
C LEU A 122 -3.91 -9.45 10.99
N ARG A 123 -4.38 -10.23 11.95
CA ARG A 123 -5.36 -9.79 12.94
C ARG A 123 -4.72 -9.82 14.32
N LEU A 124 -4.93 -8.75 15.08
CA LEU A 124 -4.55 -8.70 16.48
C LEU A 124 -5.79 -8.90 17.34
N ILE A 125 -5.75 -9.85 18.26
CA ILE A 125 -6.89 -10.12 19.15
C ILE A 125 -6.42 -10.01 20.59
N GLN A 126 -7.03 -9.10 21.34
CA GLN A 126 -6.80 -9.00 22.78
C GLN A 126 -7.58 -10.14 23.46
N GLU A 127 -6.87 -11.02 24.17
CA GLU A 127 -7.42 -12.06 25.03
C GLU A 127 -6.74 -11.94 26.40
N GLU A 128 -7.51 -11.59 27.44
CA GLU A 128 -6.98 -11.36 28.80
C GLU A 128 -5.79 -10.38 28.76
N ASP A 129 -4.63 -10.82 29.24
CA ASP A 129 -3.40 -10.03 29.34
C ASP A 129 -2.50 -10.18 28.09
N SER A 130 -3.01 -10.77 27.01
CA SER A 130 -2.23 -11.09 25.81
C SER A 130 -2.86 -10.55 24.52
N LEU A 131 -2.00 -10.06 23.63
CA LEU A 131 -2.36 -9.64 22.28
C LEU A 131 -1.94 -10.71 21.27
N TRP A 132 -2.87 -11.53 20.80
CA TRP A 132 -2.56 -12.59 19.84
C TRP A 132 -2.37 -12.07 18.43
N PHE A 133 -1.27 -12.50 17.79
CA PHE A 133 -0.99 -12.29 16.38
C PHE A 133 -1.58 -13.47 15.60
N LYS A 134 -2.64 -13.22 14.83
CA LYS A 134 -3.27 -14.22 13.98
C LYS A 134 -3.05 -13.93 12.51
N LYS A 135 -2.75 -14.99 11.78
CA LYS A 135 -2.40 -14.96 10.37
C LYS A 135 -3.65 -14.94 9.49
N GLY A 136 -3.84 -13.83 8.80
CA GLY A 136 -4.82 -13.63 7.72
C GLY A 136 -6.13 -14.42 7.86
N LEU A 137 -6.46 -15.16 6.81
CA LEU A 137 -7.65 -16.01 6.66
C LEU A 137 -7.63 -17.29 7.51
N SER A 138 -6.44 -17.78 7.87
CA SER A 138 -6.29 -19.05 8.58
C SER A 138 -6.69 -18.97 10.05
N GLU A 139 -6.70 -17.75 10.62
CA GLU A 139 -6.87 -17.49 12.05
C GLU A 139 -5.83 -18.24 12.93
N GLU A 140 -4.77 -18.79 12.32
CA GLU A 140 -3.66 -19.46 12.98
C GLU A 140 -2.90 -18.47 13.87
N LYS A 141 -2.67 -18.84 15.12
CA LYS A 141 -1.87 -18.06 16.08
C LYS A 141 -0.39 -18.23 15.73
N ILE A 142 0.26 -17.14 15.31
CA ILE A 142 1.68 -17.13 14.93
C ILE A 142 2.59 -16.52 16.01
N GLY A 143 1.98 -15.97 17.06
CA GLY A 143 2.68 -15.38 18.19
C GLY A 143 1.72 -14.60 19.07
N PHE A 144 2.27 -13.99 20.11
CA PHE A 144 1.50 -13.14 21.01
C PHE A 144 2.37 -12.03 21.60
N GLY A 145 1.72 -10.95 22.00
CA GLY A 145 2.31 -9.84 22.70
C GLY A 145 1.86 -9.81 24.16
N ILE A 146 2.75 -9.41 25.06
CA ILE A 146 2.41 -9.09 26.46
C ILE A 146 2.79 -7.64 26.70
N SER A 147 1.85 -6.84 27.20
CA SER A 147 2.07 -5.44 27.55
C SER A 147 1.73 -5.24 29.03
N SER A 148 2.51 -4.40 29.70
CA SER A 148 2.15 -3.90 31.03
C SER A 148 1.25 -2.65 30.96
N ALA A 149 1.04 -2.09 29.76
CA ALA A 149 0.19 -0.92 29.56
C ALA A 149 -1.28 -1.34 29.43
N GLU A 150 -2.18 -0.54 29.99
CA GLU A 150 -3.64 -0.72 29.84
C GLU A 150 -4.08 -0.57 28.38
N GLU A 151 -3.46 0.34 27.65
CA GLU A 151 -3.70 0.56 26.22
C GLU A 151 -2.37 0.56 25.46
N ILE A 152 -2.27 -0.28 24.43
CA ILE A 152 -1.09 -0.34 23.56
C ILE A 152 -1.21 0.75 22.48
N PRO A 153 -0.23 1.68 22.39
CA PRO A 153 -0.24 2.70 21.35
C PRO A 153 -0.35 2.11 19.94
N VAL A 154 -1.14 2.74 19.07
CA VAL A 154 -1.34 2.22 17.71
C VAL A 154 -0.03 2.14 16.91
N THR A 155 0.91 3.06 17.13
CA THR A 155 2.25 2.99 16.53
C THR A 155 3.02 1.74 16.94
N HIS A 156 2.83 1.25 18.16
CA HIS A 156 3.44 0.01 18.64
C HIS A 156 2.84 -1.21 17.92
N LEU A 157 1.52 -1.23 17.74
CA LEU A 157 0.82 -2.26 16.97
C LEU A 157 1.30 -2.30 15.51
N VAL A 158 1.51 -1.13 14.89
CA VAL A 158 2.03 -1.03 13.53
C VAL A 158 3.49 -1.48 13.44
N MET A 159 4.33 -1.15 14.42
CA MET A 159 5.71 -1.66 14.47
C MET A 159 5.74 -3.18 14.61
N ALA A 160 4.89 -3.76 15.47
CA ALA A 160 4.75 -5.21 15.61
C ALA A 160 4.29 -5.87 14.30
N PHE A 161 3.27 -5.31 13.63
CA PHE A 161 2.83 -5.76 12.32
C PHE A 161 3.97 -5.73 11.29
N GLN A 162 4.70 -4.61 11.21
CA GLN A 162 5.80 -4.45 10.27
C GLN A 162 6.93 -5.46 10.53
N PHE A 163 7.24 -5.73 11.80
CA PHE A 163 8.21 -6.74 12.19
C PHE A 163 7.79 -8.15 11.77
N ILE A 164 6.57 -8.57 12.10
CA ILE A 164 6.02 -9.89 11.72
C ILE A 164 6.03 -10.07 10.19
N LYS A 165 5.70 -9.01 9.45
CA LYS A 165 5.74 -9.01 7.99
C LYS A 165 7.16 -9.20 7.44
N ASP A 166 8.15 -8.55 8.02
CA ASP A 166 9.54 -8.59 7.56
C ASP A 166 10.27 -9.87 7.99
N TYR A 167 9.89 -10.49 9.12
CA TYR A 167 10.45 -11.74 9.63
C TYR A 167 9.86 -13.00 8.99
N GLU A 168 9.29 -12.87 7.80
CA GLU A 168 8.74 -13.98 7.00
C GLU A 168 7.64 -14.83 7.69
N VAL A 169 6.98 -14.32 8.72
CA VAL A 169 6.01 -15.12 9.51
C VAL A 169 4.63 -15.22 8.84
N LEU A 170 4.37 -14.45 7.79
CA LEU A 170 3.10 -14.52 7.04
C LEU A 170 3.01 -15.77 6.14
N ASP A 171 1.78 -16.22 5.86
CA ASP A 171 1.51 -17.38 4.98
C ASP A 171 2.14 -17.21 3.59
N ALA A 172 2.51 -18.32 2.94
CA ALA A 172 2.93 -18.28 1.54
C ALA A 172 1.85 -17.71 0.61
N PHE A 173 0.58 -18.00 0.85
CA PHE A 173 -0.57 -17.42 0.14
C PHE A 173 -0.65 -15.91 0.35
N VAL A 174 -0.58 -15.46 1.61
CA VAL A 174 -0.65 -14.03 1.98
C VAL A 174 0.57 -13.27 1.45
N LYS A 175 1.77 -13.87 1.52
CA LYS A 175 2.99 -13.35 0.88
C LYS A 175 2.85 -13.33 -0.64
N GLY A 176 2.22 -14.33 -1.23
CA GLY A 176 1.86 -14.41 -2.64
C GLY A 176 0.98 -13.25 -3.04
N GLN A 177 -0.10 -12.97 -2.29
CA GLN A 177 -0.95 -11.81 -2.49
C GLN A 177 -0.19 -10.49 -2.30
N ILE A 178 0.67 -10.37 -1.28
CA ILE A 178 1.55 -9.19 -1.15
C ILE A 178 2.50 -9.08 -2.34
N ALA A 179 3.04 -10.18 -2.87
CA ALA A 179 3.97 -10.15 -3.99
C ALA A 179 3.24 -9.80 -5.31
N GLU A 180 2.04 -10.34 -5.51
CA GLU A 180 1.14 -10.00 -6.60
C GLU A 180 0.68 -8.55 -6.52
N TRP A 181 0.52 -8.00 -5.31
CA TRP A 181 0.04 -6.64 -5.10
C TRP A 181 1.14 -5.61 -4.85
N LYS A 182 2.35 -6.03 -4.45
CA LYS A 182 3.53 -5.18 -4.32
C LYS A 182 3.83 -4.66 -5.71
N PRO A 183 3.81 -3.34 -5.91
CA PRO A 183 4.16 -2.73 -7.18
C PRO A 183 5.68 -2.70 -7.32
N GLU A 184 6.35 -3.86 -7.23
CA GLU A 184 7.55 -4.05 -8.04
C GLU A 184 7.07 -4.46 -9.44
N ALA A 185 6.58 -3.45 -10.17
CA ALA A 185 6.62 -3.38 -11.63
C ALA A 185 6.21 -4.63 -12.44
N LYS A 186 5.21 -5.40 -12.00
CA LYS A 186 4.55 -6.41 -12.84
C LYS A 186 3.05 -6.56 -12.52
N SER A 187 2.28 -5.48 -12.62
CA SER A 187 1.09 -5.64 -13.43
C SER A 187 1.59 -5.56 -14.86
N SER A 188 1.63 -6.68 -15.57
CA SER A 188 1.58 -6.57 -17.03
C SER A 188 0.21 -5.95 -17.32
N MET A 189 0.10 -4.62 -17.30
CA MET A 189 -1.05 -3.90 -17.86
C MET A 189 -0.99 -4.12 -19.38
N GLY A 190 -1.10 -5.36 -19.81
CA GLY A 190 -0.74 -5.82 -21.13
C GLY A 190 0.56 -5.23 -21.68
N SER A 191 0.68 -5.32 -22.99
CA SER A 191 1.61 -4.54 -23.79
C SER A 191 0.90 -4.30 -25.10
N GLY A 192 1.22 -3.22 -25.79
CA GLY A 192 0.50 -2.90 -27.01
C GLY A 192 1.08 -1.74 -27.78
N THR A 193 0.41 -1.45 -28.89
CA THR A 193 0.76 -0.36 -29.80
C THR A 193 -0.46 0.47 -30.09
N ILE A 194 -0.28 1.79 -30.13
CA ILE A 194 -1.28 2.75 -30.58
C ILE A 194 -0.72 3.41 -31.82
N ARG A 195 -1.37 3.27 -32.97
CA ARG A 195 -0.92 3.87 -34.22
C ARG A 195 -2.05 4.56 -34.96
N PRO A 196 -1.81 5.67 -35.68
CA PRO A 196 -2.78 6.18 -36.63
C PRO A 196 -3.12 5.10 -37.66
N LEU A 197 -4.39 4.97 -38.01
CA LEU A 197 -4.82 3.95 -38.97
C LEU A 197 -4.41 4.30 -40.41
N TRP A 198 -4.35 5.59 -40.71
CA TRP A 198 -4.17 6.11 -42.07
C TRP A 198 -2.90 6.97 -42.27
N GLU A 199 -2.22 7.33 -41.19
CA GLU A 199 -0.97 8.11 -41.25
C GLU A 199 0.26 7.19 -41.16
N GLY A 200 1.42 7.69 -41.58
CA GLY A 200 2.68 6.93 -41.50
C GLY A 200 3.07 6.61 -40.06
N ALA A 201 3.92 5.61 -39.86
CA ALA A 201 4.28 5.08 -38.53
C ALA A 201 4.95 6.07 -37.56
N ARG A 202 5.18 7.34 -37.95
CA ARG A 202 5.90 8.35 -37.14
C ARG A 202 5.23 8.66 -35.80
N ASP A 203 3.90 8.56 -35.72
CA ASP A 203 3.13 8.80 -34.50
C ASP A 203 2.65 7.50 -33.85
N GLU A 204 3.39 6.41 -34.03
CA GLU A 204 3.17 5.16 -33.32
C GLU A 204 3.74 5.21 -31.89
N PHE A 205 2.94 4.76 -30.94
CA PHE A 205 3.31 4.61 -29.53
C PHE A 205 3.38 3.13 -29.14
N ILE A 206 4.31 2.81 -28.26
CA ILE A 206 4.44 1.50 -27.62
C ILE A 206 4.13 1.66 -26.14
N TRP A 207 3.33 0.72 -25.62
CA TRP A 207 3.09 0.49 -24.22
C TRP A 207 3.71 -0.84 -23.82
N ASP A 208 4.63 -0.84 -22.86
CA ASP A 208 5.33 -2.05 -22.40
C ASP A 208 4.73 -2.68 -21.13
N GLY A 209 3.58 -2.17 -20.67
CA GLY A 209 2.96 -2.56 -19.41
C GLY A 209 3.20 -1.56 -18.28
N GLN A 210 4.15 -0.64 -18.44
CA GLN A 210 4.46 0.39 -17.45
C GLN A 210 4.76 1.77 -18.06
N VAL A 211 5.39 1.79 -19.23
CA VAL A 211 5.88 2.98 -19.92
C VAL A 211 5.23 3.10 -21.30
N LEU A 212 4.66 4.27 -21.58
CA LEU A 212 4.21 4.69 -22.90
C LEU A 212 5.29 5.59 -23.50
N LYS A 213 5.70 5.29 -24.73
CA LYS A 213 6.64 6.13 -25.49
C LYS A 213 6.39 6.05 -26.99
N LYS A 214 6.85 7.06 -27.73
CA LYS A 214 6.88 6.98 -29.20
C LYS A 214 7.88 5.92 -29.66
N ARG A 215 7.47 5.10 -30.64
CA ARG A 215 8.31 4.02 -31.18
C ARG A 215 9.58 4.54 -31.86
N TRP A 216 9.47 5.66 -32.58
CA TRP A 216 10.53 6.15 -33.48
C TRP A 216 11.17 7.48 -33.03
N SER A 217 10.90 7.94 -31.80
CA SER A 217 11.53 9.14 -31.24
C SER A 217 12.61 8.76 -30.24
N ALA A 218 13.76 9.41 -30.30
CA ALA A 218 14.86 9.23 -29.35
C ALA A 218 14.78 10.32 -28.27
N GLY A 219 14.25 9.99 -27.09
CA GLY A 219 13.95 10.97 -26.04
C GLY A 219 12.79 11.89 -26.46
N ASP A 220 11.91 12.43 -25.64
CA ASP A 220 12.05 12.93 -24.27
C ASP A 220 10.68 12.95 -23.54
N GLN A 221 9.69 12.22 -24.05
CA GLN A 221 8.33 12.23 -23.52
C GLN A 221 7.82 10.80 -23.30
N GLU A 222 8.24 10.20 -22.19
CA GLU A 222 7.68 8.94 -21.74
C GLU A 222 6.65 9.18 -20.63
N TRP A 223 5.65 8.33 -20.58
CA TRP A 223 4.61 8.38 -19.57
C TRP A 223 4.58 7.06 -18.81
N THR A 224 4.57 7.15 -17.48
CA THR A 224 4.39 5.98 -16.61
C THR A 224 2.97 5.94 -16.10
N PHE A 225 2.41 4.74 -15.98
CA PHE A 225 1.12 4.52 -15.34
C PHE A 225 1.25 3.53 -14.19
N ASP A 226 0.72 3.85 -13.01
CA ASP A 226 0.71 2.96 -11.84
C ASP A 226 -0.67 2.33 -11.56
N GLY A 227 -1.62 2.49 -12.48
CA GLY A 227 -3.01 2.06 -12.33
C GLY A 227 -3.96 3.19 -11.86
N THR A 228 -3.40 4.28 -11.32
CA THR A 228 -4.18 5.45 -10.88
C THR A 228 -3.61 6.77 -11.42
N ILE A 229 -2.29 6.90 -11.51
CA ILE A 229 -1.60 8.13 -11.86
C ILE A 229 -0.80 7.91 -13.13
N LEU A 230 -0.99 8.81 -14.09
CA LEU A 230 -0.14 9.00 -15.26
C LEU A 230 0.86 10.12 -14.97
N ARG A 231 2.15 9.83 -15.16
CA ARG A 231 3.23 10.80 -14.93
C ARG A 231 4.17 10.83 -16.13
N ASN A 232 4.40 12.03 -16.66
CA ASN A 232 5.49 12.26 -17.59
C ASN A 232 6.85 12.11 -16.86
N THR A 233 7.74 11.29 -17.40
CA THR A 233 9.03 10.95 -16.75
C THR A 233 10.07 12.05 -16.84
N TRP A 234 9.79 13.13 -17.57
CA TRP A 234 10.70 14.27 -17.68
C TRP A 234 10.85 15.01 -16.36
N THR A 235 12.10 15.30 -15.98
CA THR A 235 12.41 16.02 -14.74
C THR A 235 11.83 17.43 -14.74
N GLY A 236 10.81 17.65 -13.91
CA GLY A 236 10.22 18.97 -13.64
C GLY A 236 8.87 19.26 -14.31
N SER A 237 8.27 18.30 -15.04
CA SER A 237 6.91 18.50 -15.57
C SER A 237 5.86 18.29 -14.49
N GLU A 238 4.99 19.29 -14.27
CA GLU A 238 3.75 19.15 -13.47
C GLU A 238 2.63 18.41 -14.24
N ASP A 239 2.98 17.77 -15.36
CA ASP A 239 2.08 17.01 -16.21
C ASP A 239 1.84 15.62 -15.63
N GLU A 240 1.02 15.60 -14.58
CA GLU A 240 0.45 14.41 -13.99
C GLU A 240 -1.07 14.40 -14.21
N TYR A 241 -1.62 13.23 -14.53
CA TYR A 241 -3.06 13.02 -14.62
C TYR A 241 -3.48 11.91 -13.65
N GLU A 242 -4.64 12.09 -13.01
CA GLU A 242 -5.26 11.11 -12.13
C GLU A 242 -6.44 10.46 -12.85
N TRP A 243 -6.50 9.12 -12.76
CA TRP A 243 -7.55 8.27 -13.29
C TRP A 243 -8.38 7.70 -12.14
N ASP A 244 -9.69 7.98 -12.14
CA ASP A 244 -10.60 7.50 -11.09
C ASP A 244 -11.45 6.27 -11.50
N GLY A 245 -11.22 5.75 -12.70
CA GLY A 245 -11.99 4.66 -13.30
C GLY A 245 -12.87 5.09 -14.47
N ASN A 246 -13.29 6.35 -14.52
CA ASN A 246 -14.08 6.92 -15.62
C ASN A 246 -13.54 8.27 -16.10
N ILE A 247 -12.87 9.03 -15.23
CA ILE A 247 -12.39 10.39 -15.52
C ILE A 247 -10.87 10.43 -15.41
N LEU A 248 -10.25 10.97 -16.45
CA LEU A 248 -8.85 11.37 -16.47
C LEU A 248 -8.77 12.89 -16.33
N LYS A 249 -8.15 13.38 -15.26
CA LYS A 249 -8.04 14.83 -14.98
C LYS A 249 -6.62 15.21 -14.64
N LYS A 250 -6.22 16.44 -14.94
CA LYS A 250 -4.91 16.95 -14.52
C LYS A 250 -4.85 17.02 -12.99
N ARG A 251 -3.77 16.51 -12.40
CA ARG A 251 -3.60 16.42 -10.95
C ARG A 251 -3.25 17.77 -10.32
N TRP A 252 -2.52 18.60 -11.05
CA TRP A 252 -2.02 19.89 -10.58
C TRP A 252 -2.51 21.05 -11.46
N GLY A 253 -2.81 22.17 -10.81
CA GLY A 253 -3.29 23.40 -11.46
C GLY A 253 -4.81 23.44 -11.66
N MET A 254 -5.32 24.64 -11.97
CA MET A 254 -6.71 24.84 -12.38
C MET A 254 -6.83 24.68 -13.90
N SER A 255 -6.65 23.45 -14.42
CA SER A 255 -6.98 23.18 -15.83
C SER A 255 -8.35 22.53 -15.92
N GLY A 256 -9.17 22.97 -16.87
CA GLY A 256 -10.44 22.31 -17.22
C GLY A 256 -10.24 21.09 -18.12
N GLU A 257 -9.01 20.55 -18.18
CA GLU A 257 -8.67 19.39 -19.02
C GLU A 257 -9.05 18.10 -18.30
N GLU A 258 -10.33 17.78 -18.39
CA GLU A 258 -10.90 16.52 -17.93
C GLU A 258 -11.40 15.72 -19.13
N TYR A 259 -11.13 14.43 -19.11
CA TYR A 259 -11.52 13.48 -20.13
C TYR A 259 -12.35 12.38 -19.48
N GLU A 260 -13.45 12.01 -20.10
CA GLU A 260 -14.40 11.02 -19.58
C GLU A 260 -14.41 9.80 -20.49
N TRP A 261 -14.55 8.63 -19.88
CA TRP A 261 -14.81 7.34 -20.50
C TRP A 261 -16.11 6.78 -19.94
N ASP A 262 -17.04 6.41 -20.82
CA ASP A 262 -18.33 5.82 -20.42
C ASP A 262 -18.42 4.31 -20.68
N GLY A 263 -17.29 3.66 -21.03
CA GLY A 263 -17.25 2.27 -21.46
C GLY A 263 -17.27 2.08 -22.97
N ARG A 264 -17.59 3.11 -23.74
CA ARG A 264 -17.64 3.06 -25.21
C ARG A 264 -17.03 4.29 -25.89
N THR A 265 -17.25 5.47 -25.33
CA THR A 265 -16.82 6.75 -25.87
C THR A 265 -15.86 7.45 -24.91
N MET A 266 -14.86 8.11 -25.49
CA MET A 266 -13.96 9.01 -24.79
C MET A 266 -14.18 10.43 -25.28
N ARG A 267 -14.31 11.38 -24.36
CA ARG A 267 -14.53 12.79 -24.70
C ARG A 267 -13.86 13.73 -23.72
N ARG A 268 -13.64 14.98 -24.14
CA ARG A 268 -13.41 16.07 -23.19
C ARG A 268 -14.71 16.35 -22.44
N ARG A 269 -14.67 16.35 -21.10
CA ARG A 269 -15.86 16.47 -20.24
C ARG A 269 -16.68 17.72 -20.53
N PHE A 270 -16.00 18.83 -20.85
CA PHE A 270 -16.61 20.13 -21.11
C PHE A 270 -16.59 20.56 -22.59
N ASP A 271 -16.18 19.69 -23.51
CA ASP A 271 -16.20 19.97 -24.97
C ASP A 271 -16.51 18.70 -25.78
N SER A 272 -17.77 18.54 -26.17
CA SER A 272 -18.25 17.37 -26.92
C SER A 272 -17.77 17.30 -28.37
N ARG A 273 -17.11 18.34 -28.89
CA ARG A 273 -16.56 18.35 -30.27
C ARG A 273 -15.38 17.39 -30.44
N TYR A 274 -14.79 16.95 -29.34
CA TYR A 274 -13.68 15.99 -29.31
C TYR A 274 -14.15 14.70 -28.64
N GLN A 275 -15.10 14.02 -29.29
CA GLN A 275 -15.60 12.71 -28.90
C GLN A 275 -15.08 11.64 -29.86
N TYR A 276 -14.61 10.54 -29.29
CA TYR A 276 -14.16 9.37 -30.02
C TYR A 276 -14.89 8.12 -29.51
N SER A 277 -15.33 7.27 -30.42
CA SER A 277 -15.90 5.97 -30.12
C SER A 277 -14.89 4.85 -30.34
N LYS A 278 -14.84 3.89 -29.42
CA LYS A 278 -14.08 2.65 -29.58
C LYS A 278 -14.97 1.58 -30.21
N SER A 279 -14.51 0.98 -31.30
CA SER A 279 -15.14 -0.18 -31.95
C SER A 279 -14.08 -1.25 -32.20
N GLY A 280 -14.12 -2.32 -31.41
CA GLY A 280 -13.07 -3.34 -31.42
C GLY A 280 -11.71 -2.75 -31.05
N ASN A 281 -10.75 -2.87 -31.97
CA ASN A 281 -9.40 -2.34 -31.85
C ASN A 281 -9.22 -0.94 -32.46
N VAL A 282 -10.28 -0.32 -33.01
CA VAL A 282 -10.19 0.99 -33.65
C VAL A 282 -10.90 2.05 -32.80
N ILE A 283 -10.29 3.22 -32.70
CA ILE A 283 -10.88 4.43 -32.10
C ILE A 283 -11.08 5.43 -33.22
N ARG A 284 -12.29 5.96 -33.35
CA ARG A 284 -12.67 6.92 -34.39
C ARG A 284 -13.33 8.14 -33.79
N ARG A 285 -13.13 9.29 -34.41
CA ARG A 285 -13.82 10.52 -34.01
C ARG A 285 -15.22 10.55 -34.61
N ASP A 286 -16.24 10.78 -33.77
CA ASP A 286 -17.65 10.55 -34.16
C ASP A 286 -18.22 11.57 -35.17
N PHE A 287 -17.71 12.80 -35.17
CA PHE A 287 -18.29 13.92 -35.92
C PHE A 287 -17.40 14.44 -37.05
N THR A 288 -16.47 13.62 -37.55
CA THR A 288 -15.60 13.99 -38.67
C THR A 288 -15.53 12.86 -39.67
N SER A 289 -15.56 13.19 -40.96
CA SER A 289 -15.29 12.27 -42.05
C SER A 289 -13.80 12.26 -42.45
N ALA A 290 -12.92 12.82 -41.60
CA ALA A 290 -11.51 12.88 -41.88
C ALA A 290 -10.84 11.64 -41.29
N ASP A 291 -10.33 10.78 -42.17
CA ASP A 291 -9.59 9.55 -41.82
C ASP A 291 -8.40 9.80 -40.86
N ARG A 292 -7.94 11.05 -40.73
CA ARG A 292 -6.77 11.42 -39.92
C ARG A 292 -6.94 11.30 -38.41
N ASP A 293 -8.17 11.15 -37.92
CA ASP A 293 -8.47 11.02 -36.48
C ASP A 293 -8.91 9.59 -36.11
N GLU A 294 -8.46 8.58 -36.87
CA GLU A 294 -8.66 7.17 -36.56
C GLU A 294 -7.36 6.50 -36.07
N TRP A 295 -7.47 5.72 -35.00
CA TRP A 295 -6.34 5.06 -34.35
C TRP A 295 -6.61 3.57 -34.19
N GLU A 296 -5.61 2.75 -34.46
CA GLU A 296 -5.62 1.32 -34.15
C GLU A 296 -4.86 1.05 -32.84
N ILE A 297 -5.48 0.24 -31.99
CA ILE A 297 -4.98 -0.22 -30.70
C ILE A 297 -4.76 -1.72 -30.78
N GLN A 298 -3.51 -2.17 -30.70
CA GLN A 298 -3.20 -3.60 -30.62
C GLN A 298 -2.64 -3.93 -29.24
N GLY A 299 -3.03 -5.08 -28.71
CA GLY A 299 -2.66 -5.51 -27.37
C GLY A 299 -3.59 -4.98 -26.28
N ASP A 300 -3.15 -5.13 -25.05
CA ASP A 300 -3.90 -4.71 -23.87
C ASP A 300 -3.24 -3.45 -23.30
N ILE A 301 -3.93 -2.33 -23.43
CA ILE A 301 -3.45 -0.99 -23.05
C ILE A 301 -4.55 -0.32 -22.23
N PRO A 302 -4.24 0.21 -21.03
CA PRO A 302 -5.21 0.91 -20.22
C PRO A 302 -5.86 2.09 -20.94
N ILE A 303 -7.17 2.26 -20.77
CA ILE A 303 -7.93 3.42 -21.29
C ILE A 303 -7.27 4.77 -20.99
N PRO A 304 -6.82 5.08 -19.76
CA PRO A 304 -6.16 6.37 -19.50
C PRO A 304 -4.88 6.56 -20.31
N VAL A 305 -4.12 5.48 -20.58
CA VAL A 305 -2.92 5.52 -21.44
C VAL A 305 -3.31 5.80 -22.89
N ILE A 306 -4.38 5.18 -23.38
CA ILE A 306 -4.94 5.45 -24.71
C ILE A 306 -5.36 6.91 -24.83
N MET A 307 -6.05 7.46 -23.82
CA MET A 307 -6.50 8.86 -23.81
C MET A 307 -5.34 9.86 -23.93
N LEU A 308 -4.17 9.58 -23.36
CA LEU A 308 -3.00 10.44 -23.52
C LEU A 308 -2.63 10.65 -25.00
N VAL A 309 -2.74 9.59 -25.81
CA VAL A 309 -2.41 9.64 -27.23
C VAL A 309 -3.54 10.30 -28.02
N ILE A 310 -4.78 9.83 -27.85
CA ILE A 310 -5.94 10.30 -28.63
C ILE A 310 -6.19 11.80 -28.43
N PHE A 311 -6.00 12.30 -27.20
CA PHE A 311 -6.13 13.73 -26.91
C PHE A 311 -4.84 14.54 -27.08
N ARG A 312 -3.78 13.92 -27.61
CA ARG A 312 -2.48 14.54 -27.91
C ARG A 312 -1.81 15.20 -26.69
N ILE A 313 -1.99 14.57 -25.54
CA ILE A 313 -1.33 14.93 -24.28
C ILE A 313 0.11 14.42 -24.33
N ALA A 314 0.30 13.15 -24.74
CA ALA A 314 1.60 12.61 -25.11
C ALA A 314 1.96 13.08 -26.54
N LYS A 315 3.17 13.61 -26.73
CA LYS A 315 3.64 14.15 -28.01
C LYS A 315 4.95 13.53 -28.46
#